data_AF-A0A3D3WIS6-F1
#
_entry.id   AF-A0A3D3WIS6-F1
#
_cell.length_a   1.000
_cell.length_b   1.000
_cell.length_c   1.000
_cell.angle_alpha   90.00
_cell.angle_beta   90.00
_cell.angle_gamma   90.00
#
_symmetry.space_group_name_H-M   'P 1'
#
loop_
_entity.id
_entity.type
_entity.pdbx_description
1 polymer ?
#
loop_
_entity_poly.entity_id
_entity_poly.type
_entity_poly.pdbx_seq_one_letter_code
_entity_poly.pdbx_strand_id
1 'polypeptide(L)'
;MLAYLKPKTLFGRMLAIILIPLILVQVITVVVFYGRHWDNITRYMAANLAADIAVVVDQVSASPSPAMLRQAEDFASSYFIFGTNWQAGGIIQPNSAQVTSTYAGRQLN
;
A
#
# COMPACT_ATOMS: atom_id res chain seq x y z
N MET A 1 -28.66 -6.04 27.84
CA MET A 1 -28.83 -4.91 26.90
C MET A 1 -29.11 -5.32 25.44
N LEU A 2 -29.21 -6.62 25.10
CA LEU A 2 -29.45 -7.13 23.73
C LEU A 2 -30.93 -7.41 23.38
N ALA A 3 -31.86 -7.20 24.32
CA ALA A 3 -33.26 -7.59 24.16
C ALA A 3 -34.09 -6.66 23.22
N TYR A 4 -33.49 -5.60 22.67
CA TYR A 4 -34.18 -4.59 21.86
C TYR A 4 -34.17 -4.88 20.35
N LEU A 5 -33.68 -6.06 19.94
CA LEU A 5 -33.74 -6.54 18.55
C LEU A 5 -34.89 -7.53 18.30
N LYS A 6 -36.00 -7.39 19.02
CA LYS A 6 -37.26 -8.06 18.66
C LYS A 6 -38.12 -7.03 17.93
N PRO A 7 -38.24 -7.09 16.59
CA PRO A 7 -39.07 -6.14 15.88
C PRO A 7 -40.51 -6.29 16.40
N LYS A 8 -41.00 -5.26 17.09
CA LYS A 8 -42.32 -5.30 17.76
C LYS A 8 -43.50 -5.22 16.77
N THR A 9 -43.21 -5.04 15.48
CA THR A 9 -44.19 -4.91 14.40
C THR A 9 -43.98 -6.00 13.34
N LEU A 10 -45.07 -6.48 12.72
CA LEU A 10 -45.03 -7.45 11.61
C LEU A 10 -44.14 -6.95 10.46
N PHE A 11 -44.21 -5.65 10.15
CA PHE A 11 -43.42 -5.00 9.11
C PHE A 11 -41.91 -5.09 9.37
N GLY A 12 -41.46 -4.83 10.61
CA GLY A 12 -40.04 -4.92 10.96
C GLY A 12 -39.49 -6.35 10.83
N ARG A 13 -40.32 -7.37 11.11
CA ARG A 13 -39.92 -8.79 10.93
C ARG A 13 -39.81 -9.15 9.45
N MET A 14 -40.75 -8.72 8.62
CA MET A 14 -40.71 -8.94 7.17
C MET A 14 -39.49 -8.29 6.53
N LEU A 15 -39.22 -7.03 6.88
CA LEU A 15 -38.08 -6.28 6.37
C LEU A 15 -36.75 -6.91 6.80
N ALA A 16 -36.64 -7.37 8.04
CA ALA A 16 -35.43 -8.01 8.55
C ALA A 16 -35.10 -9.33 7.81
N ILE A 17 -36.10 -10.14 7.45
CA ILE A 17 -35.88 -11.40 6.71
C ILE A 17 -35.21 -11.14 5.35
N ILE A 18 -35.46 -9.98 4.73
CA ILE A 18 -34.90 -9.62 3.42
C ILE A 18 -33.59 -8.83 3.57
N LEU A 19 -33.57 -7.80 4.44
CA LEU A 19 -32.41 -6.93 4.60
C LEU A 19 -31.24 -7.61 5.28
N ILE A 20 -31.48 -8.46 6.28
CA ILE A 20 -30.39 -9.13 7.02
C ILE A 20 -29.54 -9.98 6.06
N PRO A 21 -30.09 -10.93 5.27
CA PRO A 21 -29.26 -11.72 4.36
C PRO A 21 -28.61 -10.86 3.27
N LEU A 22 -29.29 -9.81 2.78
CA LEU A 22 -28.72 -8.89 1.80
C LEU A 22 -27.47 -8.19 2.35
N ILE A 23 -27.55 -7.62 3.54
CA ILE A 23 -26.43 -6.93 4.20
C ILE A 23 -25.31 -7.91 4.55
N LEU A 24 -25.66 -9.12 5.02
CA LEU A 24 -24.69 -10.17 5.34
C LEU A 24 -23.84 -10.51 4.11
N VAL A 25 -24.49 -10.80 2.98
CA VAL A 25 -23.79 -11.08 1.72
C VAL A 25 -22.99 -9.86 1.27
N GLN A 26 -23.54 -8.65 1.40
CA GLN A 26 -22.84 -7.42 1.02
C GLN A 26 -21.53 -7.24 1.81
N VAL A 27 -21.55 -7.38 3.13
CA VAL A 27 -20.36 -7.21 3.99
C VAL A 27 -19.32 -8.29 3.69
N ILE A 28 -19.74 -9.56 3.61
CA ILE A 28 -18.83 -10.66 3.29
C ILE A 28 -18.16 -10.43 1.93
N THR A 29 -18.94 -10.02 0.93
CA THR A 29 -18.45 -9.74 -0.41
C THR A 29 -17.43 -8.61 -0.39
N VAL A 30 -17.73 -7.49 0.28
CA VAL A 30 -16.80 -6.36 0.39
C VAL A 30 -15.51 -6.78 1.08
N VAL A 31 -15.59 -7.46 2.23
CA VAL A 31 -14.40 -7.86 2.99
C VAL A 31 -13.48 -8.78 2.17
N VAL A 32 -14.05 -9.81 1.54
CA VAL A 32 -13.28 -10.76 0.72
C VAL A 32 -12.70 -10.10 -0.53
N PHE A 33 -13.50 -9.28 -1.21
CA PHE A 33 -13.07 -8.59 -2.42
C PHE A 33 -11.96 -7.60 -2.10
N TYR A 34 -12.12 -6.79 -1.05
CA TYR A 34 -11.11 -5.82 -0.63
C TYR A 34 -9.80 -6.53 -0.31
N GLY A 35 -9.79 -7.54 0.56
CA GLY A 35 -8.56 -8.27 0.91
C GLY A 35 -7.79 -8.75 -0.32
N ARG A 36 -8.45 -9.47 -1.23
CA ARG A 36 -7.80 -9.96 -2.47
C ARG A 36 -7.39 -8.83 -3.42
N HIS A 37 -8.18 -7.77 -3.50
CA HIS A 37 -7.90 -6.64 -4.37
C HIS A 37 -6.67 -5.85 -3.90
N TRP A 38 -6.55 -5.61 -2.59
CA TRP A 38 -5.40 -4.95 -1.99
C TRP A 38 -4.12 -5.76 -2.18
N ASP A 39 -4.15 -7.08 -2.01
CA ASP A 39 -2.99 -7.93 -2.27
C ASP A 39 -2.44 -7.75 -3.69
N ASN A 40 -3.34 -7.66 -4.67
CA ASN A 40 -2.97 -7.45 -6.06
C ASN A 40 -2.45 -6.01 -6.27
N ILE A 41 -3.19 -4.99 -5.81
CA ILE A 41 -2.78 -3.59 -5.97
C ILE A 41 -1.42 -3.35 -5.34
N THR A 42 -1.18 -3.81 -4.12
CA THR A 42 0.10 -3.62 -3.43
C THR A 42 1.25 -4.28 -4.18
N ARG A 43 1.05 -5.50 -4.72
CA ARG A 43 2.07 -6.16 -5.54
C ARG A 43 2.40 -5.37 -6.80
N TYR A 44 1.38 -4.88 -7.51
CA TYR A 44 1.59 -4.06 -8.71
C TYR A 44 2.26 -2.72 -8.38
N MET A 45 1.85 -2.05 -7.30
CA MET A 45 2.48 -0.81 -6.86
C MET A 45 3.94 -1.02 -6.45
N ALA A 46 4.25 -2.10 -5.72
CA ALA A 46 5.62 -2.43 -5.35
C ALA A 46 6.48 -2.76 -6.57
N ALA A 47 5.93 -3.50 -7.54
CA ALA A 47 6.61 -3.82 -8.80
C ALA A 47 6.87 -2.55 -9.63
N ASN A 48 5.88 -1.67 -9.76
CA ASN A 48 6.04 -0.39 -10.46
C ASN A 48 7.07 0.51 -9.77
N LEU A 49 7.01 0.63 -8.43
CA LEU A 49 8.00 1.40 -7.67
C LEU A 49 9.42 0.84 -7.85
N ALA A 50 9.59 -0.48 -7.84
CA ALA A 50 10.89 -1.10 -8.09
C ALA A 50 11.39 -0.81 -9.51
N ALA A 51 10.50 -0.81 -10.51
CA ALA A 51 10.83 -0.46 -11.88
C ALA A 51 11.23 1.03 -12.00
N ASP A 52 10.52 1.94 -11.34
CA ASP A 52 10.86 3.36 -11.30
C ASP A 52 12.26 3.59 -10.71
N ILE A 53 12.59 2.91 -9.62
CA ILE A 53 13.93 2.94 -9.01
C ILE A 53 14.98 2.38 -9.99
N ALA A 54 14.69 1.25 -10.64
CA ALA A 54 15.61 0.63 -11.58
C ALA A 54 15.95 1.57 -12.75
N VAL A 55 14.97 2.32 -13.27
CA VAL A 55 15.20 3.32 -14.33
C VAL A 55 16.13 4.44 -13.85
N VAL A 56 15.94 4.95 -12.63
CA VAL A 56 16.81 6.00 -12.08
C VAL A 56 18.24 5.47 -11.87
N VAL A 57 18.38 4.25 -11.38
CA VAL A 57 19.70 3.61 -11.16
C VAL A 57 20.40 3.32 -12.48
N ASP A 58 19.68 2.86 -13.50
CA ASP A 58 20.23 2.53 -14.83
C ASP A 58 20.81 3.77 -15.54
N GLN A 59 20.29 4.97 -15.24
CA GLN A 59 20.87 6.23 -15.74
C GLN A 59 22.24 6.55 -15.13
N VAL A 60 22.59 5.96 -13.99
CA VAL A 60 23.84 6.21 -13.28
C VAL A 60 24.85 5.10 -13.60
N SER A 61 25.88 5.45 -14.38
CA SER A 61 26.96 4.52 -14.74
C SER A 61 27.86 4.13 -13.55
N ALA A 62 28.60 3.02 -13.66
CA ALA A 62 29.50 2.51 -12.62
C ALA A 62 30.59 3.52 -12.14
N SER A 63 30.92 4.53 -12.95
CA SER A 63 31.78 5.66 -12.60
C SER A 63 31.01 6.97 -12.76
N PRO A 64 30.17 7.36 -11.78
CA PRO A 64 29.28 8.50 -11.94
C PRO A 64 30.05 9.82 -11.83
N SER A 65 29.82 10.71 -12.80
CA SER A 65 30.31 12.10 -12.72
C SER A 65 29.34 12.95 -11.88
N PRO A 66 29.80 14.01 -11.19
CA PRO A 66 28.92 14.89 -10.42
C PRO A 66 27.80 15.52 -11.26
N ALA A 67 28.02 15.73 -12.56
CA ALA A 67 27.00 16.22 -13.48
C ALA A 67 25.91 15.16 -13.76
N MET A 68 26.30 13.90 -13.90
CA MET A 68 25.38 12.77 -14.13
C MET A 68 24.50 12.51 -12.91
N LEU A 69 25.07 12.62 -11.70
CA LEU A 69 24.30 12.49 -10.45
C LEU A 69 23.25 13.60 -10.30
N ARG A 70 23.60 14.84 -10.64
CA ARG A 70 22.65 15.96 -10.66
C ARG A 70 21.52 15.74 -11.67
N GLN A 71 21.87 15.24 -12.86
CA GLN A 71 20.86 14.96 -13.89
C GLN A 71 19.90 13.83 -13.45
N ALA A 72 20.41 12.79 -12.80
CA ALA A 72 19.59 11.72 -12.25
C ALA A 72 18.72 12.21 -11.08
N GLU A 73 19.21 13.14 -10.26
CA GLU A 73 18.45 13.77 -9.17
C GLU A 73 17.34 14.69 -9.68
N ASP A 74 17.63 15.52 -10.68
CA ASP A 74 16.64 16.38 -11.35
C ASP A 74 15.56 15.54 -12.06
N PHE A 75 15.98 14.46 -12.74
CA PHE A 75 15.05 13.51 -13.36
C PHE A 75 14.18 12.82 -12.30
N ALA A 76 14.79 12.33 -11.21
CA ALA A 76 14.07 11.66 -10.15
C ALA A 76 13.05 12.59 -9.48
N SER A 77 13.42 13.83 -9.18
CA SER A 77 12.52 14.82 -8.56
C SER A 77 11.41 15.32 -9.50
N SER A 78 11.66 15.38 -10.81
CA SER A 78 10.67 15.86 -11.78
C SER A 78 9.64 14.81 -12.16
N TYR A 79 10.00 13.53 -12.18
CA TYR A 79 9.13 12.45 -12.64
C TYR A 79 8.65 11.54 -11.52
N PHE A 80 9.37 11.50 -10.40
CA PHE A 80 9.04 10.66 -9.26
C PHE A 80 8.95 11.47 -7.96
N ILE A 81 8.09 11.01 -7.04
CA ILE A 81 7.83 11.69 -5.77
C ILE A 81 8.81 11.18 -4.68
N PHE A 82 10.08 10.96 -5.01
CA PHE A 82 11.10 10.53 -4.04
C PHE A 82 12.41 11.32 -4.18
N GLY A 83 13.00 11.68 -3.04
CA GLY A 83 14.33 12.28 -2.96
C GLY A 83 15.41 11.22 -3.04
N THR A 84 16.48 11.48 -3.80
CA THR A 84 17.62 10.56 -3.92
C THR A 84 18.81 11.08 -3.12
N ASN A 85 19.55 10.18 -2.46
CA ASN A 85 20.81 10.52 -1.79
C ASN A 85 21.88 9.51 -2.24
N TRP A 86 22.87 10.00 -3.00
CA TRP A 86 23.92 9.17 -3.58
C TRP A 86 25.14 9.10 -2.67
N GLN A 87 25.51 7.90 -2.24
CA GLN A 87 26.68 7.65 -1.39
C GLN A 87 27.69 6.75 -2.11
N ALA A 88 28.84 7.31 -2.50
CA ALA A 88 29.91 6.54 -3.13
C ALA A 88 30.49 5.53 -2.12
N GLY A 89 30.49 4.24 -2.50
CA GLY A 89 30.92 3.15 -1.60
C GLY A 89 29.95 2.87 -0.44
N GLY A 90 28.71 3.38 -0.51
CA GLY A 90 27.67 3.11 0.48
C GLY A 90 27.33 1.63 0.52
N ILE A 91 27.68 0.96 1.61
CA ILE A 91 27.23 -0.40 1.89
C ILE A 91 25.87 -0.27 2.59
N ILE A 92 24.79 -0.78 2.00
CA ILE A 92 23.52 -0.94 2.70
C ILE A 92 23.78 -1.91 3.85
N GLN A 93 23.93 -1.39 5.07
CA GLN A 93 24.12 -2.23 6.24
C GLN A 93 22.88 -3.11 6.40
N PRO A 94 23.02 -4.45 6.45
CA PRO A 94 21.89 -5.32 6.77
C PRO A 94 21.35 -4.92 8.15
N ASN A 95 20.04 -4.73 8.27
CA ASN A 95 19.37 -4.16 9.46
C ASN A 95 19.73 -2.71 9.79
N SER A 96 20.03 -1.86 8.80
CA SER A 96 20.03 -0.41 9.03
C SER A 96 18.66 0.00 9.59
N ALA A 97 18.66 0.67 10.75
CA ALA A 97 17.46 1.07 11.49
C ALA A 97 16.59 2.13 10.75
N GLN A 98 16.69 2.23 9.43
CA GLN A 98 15.89 3.13 8.60
C GLN A 98 14.47 2.59 8.37
N VAL A 99 14.20 1.32 8.67
CA VAL A 99 12.84 0.75 8.67
C VAL A 99 12.36 0.53 10.11
N THR A 100 12.17 1.61 10.86
CA THR A 100 11.63 1.55 12.24
C THR A 100 10.17 1.05 12.27
N SER A 101 9.47 1.00 11.13
CA SER A 101 8.17 0.34 11.02
C SER A 101 7.81 -0.01 9.58
N THR A 102 7.54 -1.28 9.30
CA THR A 102 6.71 -1.67 8.14
C THR A 102 5.28 -1.22 8.41
N TYR A 103 4.60 -0.60 7.43
CA TYR A 103 3.20 -0.15 7.58
C TYR A 103 2.26 -1.28 8.06
N ALA A 104 2.54 -2.52 7.68
CA ALA A 104 1.82 -3.72 8.13
C ALA A 104 2.00 -4.01 9.64
N GLY A 105 3.16 -3.70 10.23
CA GLY A 105 3.44 -3.94 11.65
C GLY A 105 2.83 -2.90 12.60
N ARG A 106 2.39 -1.74 12.10
CA ARG A 106 1.72 -0.69 12.91
C ARG A 106 0.21 -0.90 13.05
N GLN A 107 -0.40 -1.71 12.19
CA GLN A 107 -1.86 -1.94 12.19
C GLN A 107 -2.29 -3.03 13.20
N LEU A 108 -1.35 -3.70 13.86
CA LEU A 108 -1.59 -4.84 14.77
C LEU A 108 -1.29 -4.52 16.25
N ASN A 109 -1.03 -3.26 16.62
CA ASN A 109 -0.86 -2.81 18.00
C ASN A 109 -1.79 -1.65 18.33
#